data_AF-A0A3D3PJR9-F1
#
_entry.id   AF-A0A3D3PJR9-F1
#
_cell.length_a   1.000
_cell.length_b   1.000
_cell.length_c   1.000
_cell.angle_alpha   90.00
_cell.angle_beta   90.00
_cell.angle_gamma   90.00
#
_symmetry.space_group_name_H-M   'P 1'
#
loop_
_entity.id
_entity.type
_entity.pdbx_description
1 polymer ?
#
loop_
_entity_poly.entity_id
_entity_poly.type
_entity_poly.pdbx_seq_one_letter_code
_entity_poly.pdbx_strand_id
1 'polypeptide(L)'
;MTQLTLPAGMEIKADIKPGYDKVLTAEALTLVAKLTRAFEPRRQELLAARVARAKRLDAGERPDFLPETRHIRDGDWKIAPIPQALECRRVEITGPVERKMVINAFNSGADSYMTDFEDSNTPNWENQITGQINMMDAVRKTISLEQNGKVYKLNEKIATLVVRPRGWHLDEKHVLVDGKRIPGGIFDFALFMVHNAKEQLARGAGPYFYLPKLESHLEARLWNDIFVMTQNELGLPQGTIKATVLIETILAAFEMDEILYELREHSSGLNAGRWDYIFSCIKKFKL
;
A
#
# COMPACT_ATOMS: atom_id res chain seq x y z
N MET A 1 1.47 -13.20 28.55
CA MET A 1 1.31 -12.82 27.13
C MET A 1 -0.17 -12.65 26.88
N THR A 2 -0.62 -11.51 26.37
CA THR A 2 -2.03 -11.32 26.01
C THR A 2 -2.40 -12.36 24.95
N GLN A 3 -3.40 -13.20 25.21
CA GLN A 3 -3.83 -14.22 24.25
C GLN A 3 -4.56 -13.51 23.11
N LEU A 4 -4.00 -13.54 21.90
CA LEU A 4 -4.64 -12.95 20.72
C LEU A 4 -5.92 -13.72 20.40
N THR A 5 -7.00 -12.99 20.06
CA THR A 5 -8.20 -13.59 19.49
C THR A 5 -8.04 -13.63 17.98
N LEU A 6 -7.78 -14.83 17.45
CA LEU A 6 -7.58 -15.03 16.01
C LEU A 6 -8.90 -15.41 15.34
N PRO A 7 -9.18 -14.89 14.13
CA PRO A 7 -10.27 -15.39 13.29
C PRO A 7 -10.12 -16.89 13.03
N ALA A 8 -11.24 -17.59 12.80
CA ALA A 8 -11.21 -19.00 12.42
C ALA A 8 -10.25 -19.23 11.23
N GLY A 9 -9.44 -20.30 11.29
CA GLY A 9 -8.49 -20.64 10.24
C GLY A 9 -7.23 -19.75 10.15
N MET A 10 -7.10 -18.70 10.98
CA MET A 10 -5.91 -17.88 11.02
C MET A 10 -4.87 -18.44 12.00
N GLU A 11 -3.60 -18.43 11.57
CA GLU A 11 -2.45 -18.78 12.41
C GLU A 11 -1.36 -17.72 12.30
N ILE A 12 -0.76 -17.34 13.43
CA ILE A 12 0.43 -16.48 13.46
C ILE A 12 1.61 -17.33 13.95
N LYS A 13 2.61 -17.50 13.09
CA LYS A 13 3.79 -18.36 13.30
C LYS A 13 4.99 -17.62 13.87
N ALA A 14 4.92 -16.30 14.02
CA ALA A 14 5.98 -15.48 14.58
C ALA A 14 5.77 -15.15 16.06
N ASP A 15 6.87 -14.78 16.72
CA ASP A 15 6.86 -14.38 18.12
C ASP A 15 6.03 -13.10 18.33
N ILE A 16 5.20 -13.12 19.36
CA ILE A 16 4.39 -11.96 19.78
C ILE A 16 5.13 -11.24 20.91
N LYS A 17 5.82 -10.15 20.55
CA LYS A 17 6.53 -9.29 21.51
C LYS A 17 5.54 -8.39 22.27
N PRO A 18 5.90 -7.88 23.46
CA PRO A 18 5.07 -6.91 24.19
C PRO A 18 4.67 -5.72 23.31
N GLY A 19 3.37 -5.37 23.32
CA GLY A 19 2.81 -4.26 22.54
C GLY A 19 2.32 -4.63 21.15
N TYR A 20 2.65 -5.81 20.61
CA TYR A 20 2.16 -6.26 19.30
C TYR A 20 0.65 -6.53 19.30
N ASP A 21 0.07 -6.84 20.46
CA ASP A 21 -1.36 -6.98 20.69
C ASP A 21 -2.15 -5.70 20.39
N LYS A 22 -1.51 -4.53 20.42
CA LYS A 22 -2.12 -3.26 20.00
C LYS A 22 -2.32 -3.17 18.48
N VAL A 23 -1.50 -3.87 17.70
CA VAL A 23 -1.61 -3.93 16.23
C VAL A 23 -2.44 -5.14 15.81
N LEU A 24 -2.20 -6.30 16.42
CA LEU A 24 -2.82 -7.57 16.07
C LEU A 24 -4.13 -7.77 16.83
N THR A 25 -5.00 -6.75 16.80
CA THR A 25 -6.31 -6.80 17.46
C THR A 25 -7.26 -7.72 16.71
N ALA A 26 -8.30 -8.22 17.40
CA ALA A 26 -9.30 -9.08 16.79
C ALA A 26 -9.98 -8.43 15.56
N GLU A 27 -10.26 -7.13 15.64
CA GLU A 27 -10.83 -6.35 14.54
C GLU A 27 -9.88 -6.30 13.33
N ALA A 28 -8.61 -5.95 13.57
CA ALA A 28 -7.60 -5.86 12.51
C ALA A 28 -7.37 -7.20 11.82
N LEU A 29 -7.23 -8.27 12.59
CA LEU A 29 -7.04 -9.62 12.07
C LEU A 29 -8.28 -10.14 11.34
N THR A 30 -9.48 -9.77 11.79
CA THR A 30 -10.73 -10.11 11.10
C THR A 30 -10.77 -9.48 9.71
N LEU A 31 -10.41 -8.20 9.58
CA LEU A 31 -10.34 -7.55 8.27
C LEU A 31 -9.29 -8.21 7.38
N VAL A 32 -8.08 -8.49 7.91
CA VAL A 32 -7.03 -9.22 7.18
C VAL A 32 -7.55 -10.55 6.63
N ALA A 33 -8.22 -11.35 7.47
CA ALA A 33 -8.76 -12.65 7.06
C ALA A 33 -9.85 -12.51 5.98
N LYS A 34 -10.78 -11.56 6.14
CA LYS A 34 -11.85 -11.29 5.17
C LYS A 34 -11.29 -10.89 3.81
N LEU A 35 -10.40 -9.90 3.78
CA LEU A 35 -9.79 -9.42 2.53
C LEU A 35 -8.95 -10.52 1.87
N THR A 36 -8.17 -11.26 2.66
CA THR A 36 -7.38 -12.39 2.13
C THR A 36 -8.28 -13.41 1.45
N ARG A 37 -9.36 -13.86 2.11
CA ARG A 37 -10.29 -14.85 1.53
C ARG A 37 -10.98 -14.35 0.26
N ALA A 38 -11.37 -13.09 0.25
CA ALA A 38 -12.06 -12.50 -0.89
C ALA A 38 -11.14 -12.33 -2.11
N PHE A 39 -9.89 -11.93 -1.90
CA PHE A 39 -9.05 -11.38 -2.98
C PHE A 39 -7.79 -12.19 -3.28
N GLU A 40 -7.37 -13.12 -2.42
CA GLU A 40 -6.21 -13.96 -2.70
C GLU A 40 -6.36 -14.82 -3.96
N PRO A 41 -7.53 -15.44 -4.24
CA PRO A 41 -7.71 -16.16 -5.51
C PRO A 41 -7.45 -15.26 -6.73
N ARG A 42 -7.98 -14.03 -6.71
CA ARG A 42 -7.78 -13.07 -7.79
C ARG A 42 -6.32 -12.60 -7.89
N ARG A 43 -5.62 -12.39 -6.77
CA ARG A 43 -4.18 -12.08 -6.79
C ARG A 43 -3.39 -13.20 -7.47
N GLN A 44 -3.67 -14.47 -7.14
CA GLN A 44 -2.99 -15.61 -7.75
C GLN A 44 -3.23 -15.71 -9.26
N GLU A 45 -4.46 -15.45 -9.72
CA GLU A 45 -4.77 -15.37 -11.16
C GLU A 45 -3.95 -14.28 -11.85
N LEU A 46 -3.83 -13.10 -11.25
CA LEU A 46 -3.05 -11.98 -11.81
C LEU A 46 -1.54 -12.29 -11.83
N LEU A 47 -1.00 -12.91 -10.77
CA LEU A 47 0.39 -13.35 -10.75
C LEU A 47 0.67 -14.43 -11.81
N ALA A 48 -0.26 -15.37 -12.02
CA ALA A 48 -0.18 -16.33 -13.12
C ALA A 48 -0.26 -15.65 -14.49
N ALA A 49 -1.10 -14.61 -14.64
CA ALA A 49 -1.19 -13.81 -15.86
C ALA A 49 0.12 -13.06 -16.16
N ARG A 50 0.84 -12.56 -15.14
CA ARG A 50 2.19 -11.98 -15.31
C ARG A 50 3.17 -12.98 -15.90
N VAL A 51 3.16 -14.23 -15.42
CA VAL A 51 4.01 -15.31 -15.95
C VAL A 51 3.65 -15.64 -17.39
N ALA A 52 2.35 -15.76 -17.68
CA ALA A 52 1.87 -16.00 -19.04
C ALA A 52 2.24 -14.87 -20.01
N ARG A 53 2.11 -13.60 -19.57
CA ARG A 53 2.52 -12.43 -20.35
C ARG A 53 4.02 -12.44 -20.61
N ALA A 54 4.85 -12.74 -19.61
CA ALA A 54 6.29 -12.83 -19.78
C ALA A 54 6.68 -13.85 -20.86
N LYS A 55 6.08 -15.04 -20.86
CA LYS A 55 6.33 -16.05 -21.91
C LYS A 55 6.01 -15.56 -23.32
N ARG A 56 4.96 -14.76 -23.50
CA ARG A 56 4.62 -14.20 -24.81
C ARG A 56 5.61 -13.13 -25.25
N LEU A 57 6.06 -12.28 -24.32
CA LEU A 57 7.10 -11.28 -24.60
C LEU A 57 8.43 -11.94 -25.00
N ASP A 58 8.81 -13.00 -24.29
CA ASP A 58 9.99 -13.82 -24.60
C ASP A 58 9.87 -14.49 -25.98
N ALA A 59 8.64 -14.85 -26.39
CA ALA A 59 8.34 -15.39 -27.72
C ALA A 59 8.29 -14.32 -28.84
N GLY A 60 8.60 -13.05 -28.53
CA GLY A 60 8.70 -11.97 -29.51
C GLY A 60 7.53 -10.99 -29.51
N GLU A 61 6.49 -11.20 -28.69
CA GLU A 61 5.46 -10.17 -28.49
C GLU A 61 6.10 -8.89 -27.90
N ARG A 62 5.59 -7.72 -28.29
CA ARG A 62 5.98 -6.43 -27.72
C ARG A 62 4.77 -5.78 -27.06
N PRO A 63 4.94 -5.09 -25.92
CA PRO A 63 3.85 -4.36 -25.31
C PRO A 63 3.46 -3.19 -26.21
N ASP A 64 2.16 -2.95 -26.29
CA ASP A 64 1.55 -1.82 -26.99
C ASP A 64 0.23 -1.49 -26.29
N PHE A 65 -0.40 -0.39 -26.65
CA PHE A 65 -1.69 0.02 -26.11
C PHE A 65 -2.78 -0.99 -26.46
N LEU A 66 -3.63 -1.30 -25.48
CA LEU A 66 -4.70 -2.29 -25.62
C LEU A 66 -5.82 -1.77 -26.55
N PRO A 67 -6.19 -2.48 -27.64
CA PRO A 67 -7.31 -2.08 -28.48
C PRO A 67 -8.67 -2.11 -27.77
N GLU A 68 -8.88 -3.08 -26.88
CA GLU A 68 -10.15 -3.32 -26.18
C GLU A 68 -10.54 -2.18 -25.22
N THR A 69 -9.56 -1.46 -24.68
CA THR A 69 -9.76 -0.33 -23.76
C THR A 69 -9.64 1.03 -24.43
N ARG A 70 -9.57 1.08 -25.78
CA ARG A 70 -9.48 2.34 -26.52
C ARG A 70 -10.57 3.35 -26.14
N HIS A 71 -11.77 2.86 -25.85
CA HIS A 71 -12.90 3.70 -25.44
C HIS A 71 -12.68 4.46 -24.11
N ILE A 72 -11.77 3.98 -23.25
CA ILE A 72 -11.35 4.70 -22.03
C ILE A 72 -10.46 5.88 -22.42
N ARG A 73 -9.45 5.61 -23.27
CA ARG A 73 -8.45 6.60 -23.72
C ARG A 73 -9.02 7.70 -24.60
N ASP A 74 -10.01 7.35 -25.41
CA ASP A 74 -10.72 8.29 -26.29
C ASP A 74 -11.90 8.97 -25.55
N GLY A 75 -12.19 8.59 -24.30
CA GLY A 75 -13.30 9.12 -23.50
C GLY A 75 -12.97 10.42 -22.77
N ASP A 76 -14.00 11.18 -22.40
CA ASP A 76 -13.87 12.37 -21.53
C ASP A 76 -14.30 12.02 -20.10
N TRP A 77 -13.30 11.69 -19.27
CA TRP A 77 -13.51 11.38 -17.86
C TRP A 77 -12.34 11.91 -17.02
N LYS A 78 -12.56 12.01 -15.72
CA LYS A 78 -11.55 12.44 -14.75
C LYS A 78 -11.65 11.59 -13.50
N ILE A 79 -10.56 11.51 -12.75
CA ILE A 79 -10.57 10.96 -11.40
C ILE A 79 -11.46 11.81 -10.49
N ALA A 80 -11.97 11.20 -9.43
CA ALA A 80 -12.69 11.90 -8.38
C ALA A 80 -11.82 12.99 -7.73
N PRO A 81 -12.43 14.06 -7.18
CA PRO A 81 -11.68 15.17 -6.57
C PRO A 81 -10.61 14.72 -5.58
N ILE A 82 -9.48 15.42 -5.62
CA ILE A 82 -8.36 15.23 -4.69
C ILE A 82 -8.68 15.98 -3.39
N PRO A 83 -8.49 15.36 -2.21
CA PRO A 83 -8.69 16.04 -0.94
C PRO A 83 -7.64 17.15 -0.74
N GLN A 84 -8.00 18.21 -0.01
CA GLN A 84 -7.13 19.36 0.25
C GLN A 84 -5.73 18.97 0.76
N ALA A 85 -5.65 17.94 1.61
CA ALA A 85 -4.40 17.44 2.17
C ALA A 85 -3.40 16.88 1.13
N LEU A 86 -3.86 16.61 -0.10
CA LEU A 86 -3.05 16.09 -1.22
C LEU A 86 -2.94 17.07 -2.40
N GLU A 87 -3.47 18.30 -2.30
CA GLU A 87 -3.39 19.28 -3.39
C GLU A 87 -1.96 19.78 -3.61
N CYS A 88 -1.20 20.01 -2.53
CA CYS A 88 0.20 20.42 -2.59
C CYS A 88 1.11 19.23 -2.31
N ARG A 89 1.80 18.74 -3.34
CA ARG A 89 2.73 17.60 -3.27
C ARG A 89 3.99 17.88 -4.10
N ARG A 90 4.57 19.07 -3.94
CA ARG A 90 5.72 19.51 -4.76
C ARG A 90 6.97 18.73 -4.39
N VAL A 91 7.14 18.44 -3.10
CA VAL A 91 8.24 17.64 -2.57
C VAL A 91 7.69 16.56 -1.66
N GLU A 92 7.99 15.31 -1.97
CA GLU A 92 7.68 14.17 -1.11
C GLU A 92 8.98 13.51 -0.65
N ILE A 93 9.12 13.28 0.65
CA ILE A 93 10.22 12.49 1.20
C ILE A 93 9.77 11.04 1.36
N THR A 94 10.68 10.08 1.11
CA THR A 94 10.42 8.66 1.31
C THR A 94 11.32 8.11 2.41
N GLY A 95 10.88 7.08 3.12
CA GLY A 95 11.73 6.45 4.13
C GLY A 95 11.07 5.31 4.89
N PRO A 96 11.90 4.48 5.57
CA PRO A 96 11.43 3.30 6.26
C PRO A 96 10.54 3.66 7.45
N VAL A 97 9.89 2.64 7.99
CA VAL A 97 8.97 2.73 9.14
C VAL A 97 9.69 2.73 10.50
N GLU A 98 11.00 2.93 10.53
CA GLU A 98 11.78 3.03 11.77
C GLU A 98 11.45 4.34 12.52
N ARG A 99 11.32 4.27 13.84
CA ARG A 99 10.72 5.33 14.66
C ARG A 99 11.41 6.69 14.54
N LYS A 100 12.74 6.73 14.55
CA LYS A 100 13.50 7.97 14.39
C LYS A 100 13.35 8.53 12.98
N MET A 101 13.43 7.66 11.97
CA MET A 101 13.28 8.05 10.57
C MET A 101 11.89 8.61 10.27
N VAL A 102 10.84 7.99 10.84
CA VAL A 102 9.46 8.49 10.76
C VAL A 102 9.36 9.92 11.30
N ILE A 103 9.87 10.19 12.51
CA ILE A 103 9.84 11.54 13.10
C ILE A 103 10.58 12.55 12.22
N ASN A 104 11.79 12.19 11.76
CA ASN A 104 12.61 13.08 10.94
C ASN A 104 11.96 13.37 9.58
N ALA A 105 11.34 12.37 8.95
CA ALA A 105 10.68 12.52 7.65
C ALA A 105 9.45 13.43 7.76
N PHE A 106 8.62 13.24 8.79
CA PHE A 106 7.50 14.15 9.07
C PHE A 106 7.94 15.59 9.29
N ASN A 107 9.08 15.79 9.96
CA ASN A 107 9.62 17.11 10.28
C ASN A 107 10.51 17.72 9.19
N SER A 108 10.67 17.05 8.04
CA SER A 108 11.62 17.44 7.00
C SER A 108 11.31 18.75 6.26
N GLY A 109 10.05 19.21 6.33
CA GLY A 109 9.55 20.33 5.53
C GLY A 109 9.05 19.94 4.14
N ALA A 110 9.08 18.64 3.79
CA ALA A 110 8.37 18.11 2.62
C ALA A 110 6.85 18.31 2.75
N ASP A 111 6.15 18.35 1.61
CA ASP A 111 4.69 18.42 1.59
C ASP A 111 4.07 17.09 2.02
N SER A 112 4.64 15.98 1.56
CA SER A 112 4.24 14.61 1.92
C SER A 112 5.41 13.77 2.39
N TYR A 113 5.11 12.77 3.23
CA TYR A 113 6.03 11.71 3.63
C TYR A 113 5.43 10.35 3.25
N MET A 114 6.08 9.66 2.32
CA MET A 114 5.80 8.26 2.03
C MET A 114 6.54 7.36 3.02
N THR A 115 5.84 6.85 4.01
CA THR A 115 6.36 5.77 4.86
C THR A 115 6.32 4.46 4.10
N ASP A 116 7.33 3.64 4.28
CA ASP A 116 7.58 2.53 3.38
C ASP A 116 7.69 1.18 4.09
N PHE A 117 6.75 0.29 3.79
CA PHE A 117 6.79 -1.12 4.18
C PHE A 117 7.38 -2.02 3.09
N GLU A 118 7.81 -1.43 1.97
CA GLU A 118 8.29 -2.09 0.76
C GLU A 118 9.82 -1.92 0.60
N ASP A 119 10.33 -1.41 -0.52
CA ASP A 119 11.75 -1.54 -0.91
C ASP A 119 12.78 -0.97 0.07
N SER A 120 12.46 0.09 0.82
CA SER A 120 13.40 0.65 1.81
C SER A 120 13.31 0.00 3.19
N ASN A 121 12.41 -0.98 3.36
CA ASN A 121 12.19 -1.68 4.62
C ASN A 121 12.37 -3.19 4.46
N THR A 122 13.36 -3.76 5.15
CA THR A 122 13.48 -5.21 5.25
C THR A 122 12.23 -5.79 5.91
N PRO A 123 11.44 -6.66 5.23
CA PRO A 123 10.12 -7.08 5.72
C PRO A 123 10.24 -8.25 6.69
N ASN A 124 11.08 -8.12 7.72
CA ASN A 124 11.04 -9.02 8.87
C ASN A 124 9.80 -8.70 9.72
N TRP A 125 9.34 -9.68 10.51
CA TRP A 125 8.14 -9.54 11.34
C TRP A 125 8.19 -8.32 12.26
N GLU A 126 9.35 -8.05 12.84
CA GLU A 126 9.53 -6.96 13.78
C GLU A 126 9.37 -5.59 13.14
N ASN A 127 9.97 -5.37 11.98
CA ASN A 127 9.85 -4.12 11.24
C ASN A 127 8.41 -3.88 10.78
N GLN A 128 7.72 -4.94 10.33
CA GLN A 128 6.33 -4.83 9.89
C GLN A 128 5.39 -4.44 11.05
N ILE A 129 5.46 -5.14 12.18
CA ILE A 129 4.59 -4.81 13.32
C ILE A 129 4.99 -3.50 14.02
N THR A 130 6.28 -3.28 14.24
CA THR A 130 6.77 -2.03 14.86
C THR A 130 6.51 -0.83 13.96
N GLY A 131 6.56 -0.98 12.64
CA GLY A 131 6.18 0.06 11.71
C GLY A 131 4.73 0.49 11.86
N GLN A 132 3.81 -0.47 12.04
CA GLN A 132 2.40 -0.17 12.33
C GLN A 132 2.23 0.56 13.68
N ILE A 133 2.97 0.15 14.73
CA ILE A 133 2.99 0.87 16.01
C ILE A 133 3.46 2.32 15.80
N ASN A 134 4.53 2.52 15.04
CA ASN A 134 5.06 3.86 14.75
C ASN A 134 4.04 4.71 13.98
N MET A 135 3.31 4.11 13.03
CA MET A 135 2.24 4.82 12.32
C MET A 135 1.06 5.18 13.23
N MET A 136 0.66 4.26 14.12
CA MET A 136 -0.37 4.52 15.13
C MET A 136 -0.02 5.73 16.01
N ASP A 137 1.21 5.77 16.49
CA ASP A 137 1.70 6.87 17.32
C ASP A 137 1.86 8.17 16.52
N ALA A 138 2.33 8.09 15.27
CA ALA A 138 2.57 9.26 14.44
C ALA A 138 1.27 9.95 14.04
N VAL A 139 0.27 9.17 13.60
CA VAL A 139 -1.06 9.68 13.24
C VAL A 139 -1.73 10.36 14.44
N ARG A 140 -1.57 9.79 15.64
CA ARG A 140 -2.09 10.39 16.90
C ARG A 140 -1.25 11.55 17.43
N LYS A 141 -0.13 11.89 16.77
CA LYS A 141 0.87 12.88 17.17
C LYS A 141 1.51 12.61 18.54
N THR A 142 1.58 11.35 18.94
CA THR A 142 2.20 10.90 20.21
C THR A 142 3.56 10.24 20.02
N ILE A 143 4.01 10.05 18.78
CA ILE A 143 5.32 9.46 18.49
C ILE A 143 6.45 10.32 19.07
N SER A 144 7.31 9.68 19.84
CA SER A 144 8.52 10.30 20.38
C SER A 144 9.62 9.27 20.54
N LEU A 145 10.87 9.73 20.49
CA LEU A 145 12.05 8.92 20.76
C LEU A 145 13.03 9.71 21.62
N GLU A 146 13.51 9.13 22.70
CA GLU A 146 14.68 9.62 23.43
C GLU A 146 15.88 8.75 23.09
N GLN A 147 16.95 9.37 22.58
CA GLN A 147 18.17 8.67 22.20
C GLN A 147 19.36 9.61 22.39
N ASN A 148 20.40 9.13 23.08
CA ASN A 148 21.64 9.87 23.33
C ASN A 148 21.38 11.26 23.97
N GLY A 149 20.45 11.33 24.92
CA GLY A 149 20.07 12.58 25.60
C GLY A 149 19.28 13.58 24.75
N LYS A 150 18.92 13.23 23.50
CA LYS A 150 18.06 14.05 22.64
C LYS A 150 16.66 13.44 22.53
N VAL A 151 15.66 14.29 22.68
CA VAL A 151 14.25 13.95 22.49
C VAL A 151 13.80 14.40 21.10
N TYR A 152 13.28 13.45 20.31
CA TYR A 152 12.70 13.66 19.00
C TYR A 152 11.17 13.57 19.13
N LYS A 153 10.46 14.58 18.64
CA LYS A 153 8.98 14.68 18.61
C LYS A 153 8.56 15.34 17.30
N LEU A 154 7.28 15.19 16.94
CA LEU A 154 6.72 15.88 15.79
C LEU A 154 6.64 17.39 16.03
N ASN A 155 6.87 18.16 14.97
CA ASN A 155 6.62 19.60 14.93
C ASN A 155 5.11 19.88 14.89
N GLU A 156 4.71 21.14 15.03
CA GLU A 156 3.30 21.54 14.85
C GLU A 156 2.82 21.30 13.42
N LYS A 157 3.62 21.74 12.44
CA LYS A 157 3.44 21.47 11.02
C LYS A 157 4.36 20.31 10.61
N ILE A 158 3.74 19.27 10.05
CA ILE A 158 4.40 18.06 9.55
C ILE A 158 3.90 17.75 8.13
N ALA A 159 4.65 16.93 7.40
CA ALA A 159 4.26 16.43 6.08
C ALA A 159 2.98 15.56 6.13
N THR A 160 2.21 15.53 5.04
CA THR A 160 1.06 14.62 4.89
C THR A 160 1.55 13.17 4.75
N LEU A 161 1.03 12.26 5.58
CA LEU A 161 1.38 10.83 5.51
C LEU A 161 0.78 10.16 4.28
N VAL A 162 1.61 9.41 3.57
CA VAL A 162 1.20 8.44 2.53
C VAL A 162 1.89 7.11 2.84
N VAL A 163 1.21 5.97 2.69
CA VAL A 163 1.74 4.66 3.07
C VAL A 163 1.99 3.80 1.84
N ARG A 164 3.19 3.23 1.71
CA ARG A 164 3.51 2.26 0.67
C ARG A 164 3.51 0.83 1.24
N PRO A 165 2.45 0.03 1.01
CA PRO A 165 2.45 -1.40 1.37
C PRO A 165 3.32 -2.21 0.40
N ARG A 166 3.62 -3.46 0.77
CA ARG A 166 4.31 -4.41 -0.10
C ARG A 166 3.56 -4.69 -1.41
N GLY A 167 4.29 -4.86 -2.51
CA GLY A 167 3.73 -5.20 -3.82
C GLY A 167 3.16 -6.63 -3.91
N TRP A 168 2.38 -6.89 -4.96
CA TRP A 168 1.58 -8.12 -5.09
C TRP A 168 2.36 -9.45 -5.09
N HIS A 169 3.65 -9.42 -5.37
CA HIS A 169 4.50 -10.60 -5.42
C HIS A 169 5.04 -11.04 -4.05
N LEU A 170 4.82 -10.25 -2.99
CA LEU A 170 5.30 -10.53 -1.65
C LEU A 170 4.19 -11.10 -0.76
N ASP A 171 4.51 -12.19 -0.07
CA ASP A 171 3.66 -12.79 0.96
C ASP A 171 4.09 -12.35 2.37
N GLU A 172 3.16 -12.31 3.30
CA GLU A 172 3.44 -12.26 4.74
C GLU A 172 3.58 -13.68 5.27
N LYS A 173 4.82 -14.18 5.31
CA LYS A 173 5.11 -15.58 5.64
C LYS A 173 4.76 -15.98 7.07
N HIS A 174 4.61 -15.03 7.98
CA HIS A 174 4.35 -15.31 9.40
C HIS A 174 2.86 -15.48 9.71
N VAL A 175 1.97 -15.15 8.76
CA VAL A 175 0.52 -15.27 8.96
C VAL A 175 -0.05 -16.21 7.91
N LEU A 176 -0.83 -17.19 8.39
CA LEU A 176 -1.60 -18.09 7.55
C LEU A 176 -3.09 -17.81 7.71
N VAL A 177 -3.84 -17.96 6.63
CA VAL A 177 -5.30 -18.07 6.64
C VAL A 177 -5.64 -19.33 5.85
N ASP A 178 -6.38 -20.23 6.50
CA ASP A 178 -6.80 -21.51 5.93
C ASP A 178 -5.61 -22.33 5.40
N GLY A 179 -4.50 -22.32 6.16
CA GLY A 179 -3.25 -23.03 5.87
C GLY A 179 -2.34 -22.39 4.82
N LYS A 180 -2.71 -21.22 4.26
CA LYS A 180 -1.93 -20.53 3.21
C LYS A 180 -1.38 -19.20 3.70
N ARG A 181 -0.18 -18.84 3.24
CA ARG A 181 0.40 -17.51 3.48
C ARG A 181 -0.48 -16.44 2.83
N ILE A 182 -0.60 -15.31 3.49
CA ILE A 182 -1.43 -14.20 3.03
C ILE A 182 -0.60 -13.19 2.20
N PRO A 183 -1.23 -12.34 1.38
CA PRO A 183 -0.53 -11.27 0.68
C PRO A 183 0.03 -10.23 1.64
N GLY A 184 1.31 -9.89 1.49
CA GLY A 184 1.96 -8.86 2.30
C GLY A 184 1.28 -7.50 2.13
N GLY A 185 0.91 -7.13 0.90
CA GLY A 185 0.20 -5.88 0.63
C GLY A 185 -1.14 -5.76 1.35
N ILE A 186 -1.93 -6.86 1.43
CA ILE A 186 -3.20 -6.87 2.19
C ILE A 186 -2.92 -6.73 3.69
N PHE A 187 -1.91 -7.41 4.21
CA PHE A 187 -1.54 -7.32 5.62
C PHE A 187 -1.18 -5.89 6.02
N ASP A 188 -0.27 -5.26 5.27
CA ASP A 188 0.22 -3.90 5.56
C ASP A 188 -0.91 -2.88 5.49
N PHE A 189 -1.72 -2.98 4.44
CA PHE A 189 -2.86 -2.09 4.19
C PHE A 189 -3.94 -2.24 5.26
N ALA A 190 -4.40 -3.46 5.55
CA ALA A 190 -5.54 -3.69 6.43
C ALA A 190 -5.22 -3.30 7.88
N LEU A 191 -4.02 -3.59 8.36
CA LEU A 191 -3.57 -3.15 9.68
C LEU A 191 -3.56 -1.61 9.76
N PHE A 192 -2.99 -0.92 8.76
CA PHE A 192 -2.98 0.53 8.76
C PHE A 192 -4.40 1.11 8.75
N MET A 193 -5.30 0.55 7.93
CA MET A 193 -6.67 1.00 7.78
C MET A 193 -7.47 0.93 9.08
N VAL A 194 -7.47 -0.22 9.76
CA VAL A 194 -8.21 -0.39 11.01
C VAL A 194 -7.73 0.59 12.08
N HIS A 195 -6.42 0.78 12.18
CA HIS A 195 -5.85 1.56 13.28
C HIS A 195 -5.85 3.08 13.05
N ASN A 196 -5.87 3.53 11.79
CA ASN A 196 -5.56 4.92 11.47
C ASN A 196 -6.60 5.62 10.59
N ALA A 197 -7.45 4.92 9.84
CA ALA A 197 -8.32 5.59 8.85
C ALA A 197 -9.26 6.62 9.48
N LYS A 198 -9.95 6.25 10.57
CA LYS A 198 -10.88 7.16 11.28
C LYS A 198 -10.15 8.34 11.93
N GLU A 199 -8.96 8.10 12.48
CA GLU A 199 -8.15 9.15 13.13
C GLU A 199 -7.58 10.14 12.10
N GLN A 200 -7.11 9.65 10.95
CA GLN A 200 -6.66 10.50 9.83
C GLN A 200 -7.78 11.42 9.35
N LEU A 201 -9.00 10.89 9.21
CA LEU A 201 -10.18 11.67 8.83
C LEU A 201 -10.55 12.72 9.88
N ALA A 202 -10.58 12.34 11.16
CA ALA A 202 -10.87 13.25 12.26
C ALA A 202 -9.87 14.42 12.33
N ARG A 203 -8.67 14.25 11.76
CA ARG A 203 -7.60 15.27 11.68
C ARG A 203 -7.59 16.06 10.37
N GLY A 204 -8.58 15.87 9.49
CA GLY A 204 -8.68 16.58 8.22
C GLY A 204 -7.79 16.03 7.09
N ALA A 205 -7.26 14.82 7.25
CA ALA A 205 -6.55 14.08 6.23
C ALA A 205 -7.34 12.81 5.84
N GLY A 206 -6.67 11.78 5.33
CA GLY A 206 -7.30 10.52 4.98
C GLY A 206 -6.29 9.37 4.89
N PRO A 207 -6.76 8.13 4.73
CA PRO A 207 -5.89 6.99 4.46
C PRO A 207 -5.37 7.07 3.01
N TYR A 208 -4.10 7.48 2.87
CA TYR A 208 -3.46 7.68 1.58
C TYR A 208 -2.37 6.65 1.33
N PHE A 209 -2.29 6.14 0.10
CA PHE A 209 -1.39 5.05 -0.25
C PHE A 209 -0.55 5.31 -1.50
N TYR A 210 0.59 4.65 -1.56
CA TYR A 210 1.40 4.49 -2.76
C TYR A 210 1.39 3.03 -3.19
N LEU A 211 0.97 2.72 -4.42
CA LEU A 211 0.81 1.35 -4.89
C LEU A 211 1.98 0.92 -5.79
N PRO A 212 2.86 0.01 -5.35
CA PRO A 212 4.07 -0.32 -6.08
C PRO A 212 3.89 -1.45 -7.09
N LYS A 213 4.76 -1.42 -8.11
CA LYS A 213 5.07 -2.56 -8.99
C LYS A 213 3.86 -3.25 -9.63
N LEU A 214 2.82 -2.47 -9.96
CA LEU A 214 1.70 -2.97 -10.77
C LEU A 214 2.20 -3.26 -12.19
N GLU A 215 1.71 -4.32 -12.82
CA GLU A 215 2.04 -4.69 -14.21
C GLU A 215 0.83 -4.62 -15.15
N SER A 216 -0.39 -4.32 -14.65
CA SER A 216 -1.59 -4.11 -15.48
C SER A 216 -2.70 -3.32 -14.76
N HIS A 217 -3.64 -2.76 -15.50
CA HIS A 217 -4.85 -2.12 -14.96
C HIS A 217 -5.74 -3.08 -14.16
N LEU A 218 -5.73 -4.38 -14.47
CA LEU A 218 -6.48 -5.38 -13.71
C LEU A 218 -5.98 -5.55 -12.27
N GLU A 219 -4.71 -5.22 -12.01
CA GLU A 219 -4.15 -5.18 -10.66
C GLU A 219 -4.50 -3.88 -9.93
N ALA A 220 -4.71 -2.79 -10.67
CA ALA A 220 -5.31 -1.57 -10.13
C ALA A 220 -6.79 -1.80 -9.76
N ARG A 221 -7.53 -2.56 -10.58
CA ARG A 221 -8.90 -3.02 -10.25
C ARG A 221 -8.94 -3.85 -8.98
N LEU A 222 -7.99 -4.78 -8.80
CA LEU A 222 -7.88 -5.55 -7.55
C LEU A 222 -7.72 -4.64 -6.33
N TRP A 223 -6.86 -3.62 -6.41
CA TRP A 223 -6.74 -2.62 -5.34
C TRP A 223 -8.05 -1.86 -5.13
N ASN A 224 -8.72 -1.43 -6.20
CA ASN A 224 -10.01 -0.75 -6.11
C ASN A 224 -11.05 -1.61 -5.37
N ASP A 225 -11.17 -2.89 -5.70
CA ASP A 225 -12.13 -3.79 -5.06
C ASP A 225 -11.82 -3.99 -3.56
N ILE A 226 -10.52 -4.08 -3.22
CA ILE A 226 -10.06 -4.12 -1.82
C ILE A 226 -10.43 -2.82 -1.08
N PHE A 227 -10.24 -1.65 -1.71
CA PHE A 227 -10.61 -0.35 -1.13
C PHE A 227 -12.11 -0.25 -0.89
N VAL A 228 -12.92 -0.63 -1.89
CA VAL A 228 -14.38 -0.63 -1.80
C VAL A 228 -14.85 -1.50 -0.63
N MET A 229 -14.38 -2.75 -0.57
CA MET A 229 -14.74 -3.67 0.51
C MET A 229 -14.30 -3.14 1.87
N THR A 230 -13.09 -2.61 1.97
CA THR A 230 -12.55 -2.09 3.24
C THR A 230 -13.33 -0.88 3.75
N GLN A 231 -13.71 0.04 2.87
CA GLN A 231 -14.53 1.19 3.24
C GLN A 231 -15.90 0.74 3.74
N ASN A 232 -16.52 -0.26 3.09
CA ASN A 232 -17.79 -0.84 3.55
C ASN A 232 -17.64 -1.50 4.93
N GLU A 233 -16.61 -2.32 5.13
CA GLU A 233 -16.34 -3.03 6.39
C GLU A 233 -16.04 -2.08 7.55
N LEU A 234 -15.39 -0.94 7.28
CA LEU A 234 -15.02 0.06 8.31
C LEU A 234 -16.04 1.20 8.46
N GLY A 235 -17.10 1.20 7.65
CA GLY A 235 -18.13 2.25 7.65
C GLY A 235 -17.61 3.62 7.17
N LEU A 236 -16.68 3.62 6.21
CA LEU A 236 -16.12 4.82 5.59
C LEU A 236 -16.84 5.12 4.26
N PRO A 237 -17.03 6.38 3.87
CA PRO A 237 -17.54 6.73 2.54
C PRO A 237 -16.68 6.16 1.41
N GLN A 238 -17.28 5.84 0.26
CA GLN A 238 -16.51 5.48 -0.93
C GLN A 238 -15.69 6.67 -1.43
N GLY A 239 -14.49 6.40 -1.96
CA GLY A 239 -13.54 7.46 -2.37
C GLY A 239 -12.76 8.12 -1.22
N THR A 240 -12.91 7.63 0.02
CA THR A 240 -12.16 8.10 1.19
C THR A 240 -10.68 7.75 1.08
N ILE A 241 -10.39 6.52 0.65
CA ILE A 241 -9.02 6.07 0.36
C ILE A 241 -8.54 6.78 -0.90
N LYS A 242 -7.30 7.29 -0.88
CA LYS A 242 -6.63 7.82 -2.07
C LYS A 242 -5.30 7.11 -2.31
N ALA A 243 -4.97 6.83 -3.56
CA ALA A 243 -3.83 6.03 -3.96
C ALA A 243 -3.09 6.65 -5.14
N THR A 244 -1.78 6.86 -4.98
CA THR A 244 -0.88 7.20 -6.08
C THR A 244 -0.22 5.91 -6.58
N VAL A 245 -0.25 5.66 -7.89
CA VAL A 245 0.34 4.44 -8.46
C VAL A 245 1.76 4.73 -8.96
N LEU A 246 2.72 3.90 -8.59
CA LEU A 246 4.07 3.98 -9.18
C LEU A 246 4.05 3.31 -10.56
N ILE A 247 4.22 4.10 -11.62
CA ILE A 247 4.47 3.59 -12.97
C ILE A 247 5.96 3.26 -13.06
N GLU A 248 6.30 2.15 -12.42
CA GLU A 248 7.67 1.65 -12.27
C GLU A 248 7.84 0.25 -12.88
N THR A 249 6.89 -0.17 -13.71
CA THR A 249 7.05 -1.33 -14.58
C THR A 249 6.80 -0.92 -16.02
N ILE A 250 7.53 -1.54 -16.96
CA ILE A 250 7.38 -1.20 -18.38
C ILE A 250 5.98 -1.48 -18.90
N LEU A 251 5.32 -2.54 -18.41
CA LEU A 251 3.97 -2.89 -18.84
C LEU A 251 2.94 -1.88 -18.36
N ALA A 252 3.06 -1.38 -17.12
CA ALA A 252 2.15 -0.36 -16.60
C ALA A 252 2.22 0.96 -17.40
N ALA A 253 3.33 1.27 -18.07
CA ALA A 253 3.44 2.46 -18.91
C ALA A 253 2.51 2.42 -20.15
N PHE A 254 2.10 1.23 -20.61
CA PHE A 254 1.14 1.07 -21.71
C PHE A 254 -0.31 1.01 -21.25
N GLU A 255 -0.56 1.07 -19.95
CA GLU A 255 -1.89 0.92 -19.34
C GLU A 255 -2.17 2.03 -18.31
N MET A 256 -1.48 3.19 -18.41
CA MET A 256 -1.58 4.26 -17.41
C MET A 256 -3.01 4.83 -17.28
N ASP A 257 -3.70 5.00 -18.40
CA ASP A 257 -5.04 5.58 -18.43
C ASP A 257 -6.08 4.59 -17.91
N GLU A 258 -5.93 3.31 -18.25
CA GLU A 258 -6.72 2.21 -17.70
C GLU A 258 -6.48 2.04 -16.20
N ILE A 259 -5.23 2.15 -15.72
CA ILE A 259 -4.90 2.12 -14.28
C ILE A 259 -5.63 3.26 -13.55
N LEU A 260 -5.59 4.49 -14.09
CA LEU A 260 -6.31 5.62 -13.52
C LEU A 260 -7.82 5.40 -13.56
N TYR A 261 -8.35 4.80 -14.63
CA TYR A 261 -9.77 4.52 -14.80
C TYR A 261 -10.29 3.51 -13.77
N GLU A 262 -9.56 2.41 -13.57
CA GLU A 262 -9.89 1.37 -12.59
C GLU A 262 -9.86 1.90 -11.15
N LEU A 263 -9.00 2.89 -10.89
CA LEU A 263 -8.89 3.56 -9.59
C LEU A 263 -9.59 4.92 -9.55
N ARG A 264 -10.44 5.30 -10.51
CA ARG A 264 -10.89 6.70 -10.67
C ARG A 264 -11.50 7.34 -9.42
N GLU A 265 -12.20 6.56 -8.59
CA GLU A 265 -12.78 7.04 -7.31
C GLU A 265 -11.73 7.20 -6.20
N HIS A 266 -10.64 6.42 -6.28
CA HIS A 266 -9.59 6.30 -5.27
C HIS A 266 -8.22 6.83 -5.75
N SER A 267 -8.12 7.40 -6.94
CA SER A 267 -6.83 7.83 -7.49
C SER A 267 -6.37 9.16 -6.89
N SER A 268 -5.06 9.28 -6.68
CA SER A 268 -4.36 10.54 -6.42
C SER A 268 -3.17 10.76 -7.35
N GLY A 269 -3.22 10.16 -8.54
CA GLY A 269 -2.24 10.35 -9.61
C GLY A 269 -1.25 9.20 -9.79
N LEU A 270 -0.21 9.48 -10.57
CA LEU A 270 0.83 8.53 -10.95
C LEU A 270 2.21 9.08 -10.54
N ASN A 271 3.18 8.18 -10.33
CA ASN A 271 4.57 8.52 -10.03
C ASN A 271 5.52 7.84 -11.02
N ALA A 272 6.55 8.55 -11.46
CA ALA A 272 7.60 8.01 -12.30
C ALA A 272 8.80 7.55 -11.44
N GLY A 273 9.18 6.28 -11.59
CA GLY A 273 10.38 5.70 -10.97
C GLY A 273 11.50 5.49 -11.98
N ARG A 274 12.75 5.49 -11.53
CA ARG A 274 13.92 5.21 -12.40
C ARG A 274 14.37 3.75 -12.31
N TRP A 275 14.80 3.31 -11.12
CA TRP A 275 15.49 2.04 -10.96
C TRP A 275 14.58 0.84 -11.21
N ASP A 276 13.41 0.80 -10.57
CA ASP A 276 12.42 -0.26 -10.79
C ASP A 276 11.94 -0.31 -12.25
N TYR A 277 11.75 0.86 -12.87
CA TYR A 277 11.32 0.93 -14.27
C TYR A 277 12.36 0.31 -15.21
N ILE A 278 13.63 0.72 -15.09
CA ILE A 278 14.73 0.17 -15.90
C ILE A 278 14.92 -1.32 -15.59
N PHE A 279 14.85 -1.72 -14.33
CA PHE A 279 14.88 -3.13 -13.93
C PHE A 279 13.76 -3.93 -14.61
N SER A 280 12.55 -3.38 -14.64
CA SER A 280 11.40 -3.99 -15.31
C SER A 280 11.60 -4.11 -16.81
N CYS A 281 12.14 -3.08 -17.48
CA CYS A 281 12.52 -3.14 -18.90
C CYS A 281 13.48 -4.30 -19.17
N ILE A 282 14.58 -4.40 -18.40
CA ILE A 282 15.57 -5.49 -18.53
C ILE A 282 14.90 -6.85 -18.29
N LYS A 283 14.02 -6.95 -17.29
CA LYS A 283 13.31 -8.18 -16.94
C LYS A 283 12.34 -8.65 -18.04
N LYS A 284 11.72 -7.73 -18.78
CA LYS A 284 10.67 -8.01 -19.78
C LYS A 284 11.17 -8.08 -21.22
N PHE A 285 12.35 -7.55 -21.49
CA PHE A 285 13.00 -7.57 -22.80
C PHE A 285 14.33 -8.32 -22.76
N LYS A 286 14.34 -9.47 -22.11
CA LYS A 286 15.52 -10.34 -22.10
C LYS A 286 15.85 -10.71 -23.55
N LEU A 287 17.13 -10.57 -23.90
CA LEU A 287 17.69 -11.07 -25.15
C LEU A 287 17.93 -12.57 -25.03
#